data_AF-I4K5M8-F1
#
_entry.id   AF-I4K5M8-F1
#
_cell.length_a   1.000
_cell.length_b   1.000
_cell.length_c   1.000
_cell.angle_alpha   90.00
_cell.angle_beta   90.00
_cell.angle_gamma   90.00
#
_symmetry.space_group_name_H-M   'P 1'
#
loop_
_entity.id
_entity.type
_entity.pdbx_description
1 polymer ?
#
loop_
_entity_poly.entity_id
_entity_poly.type
_entity_poly.pdbx_seq_one_letter_code
_entity_poly.pdbx_strand_id
1 'polypeptide(L)'
;MKAMIKDRNELKWLSRSGDEWRWVQQYISRHAEARMRGNTERFARRKVEGYDQVVLDIADFEQTTEGLKFVTRLKNALRQHRYRSASNGRKPCTFSLPNATRTSLSRQAKQNRVTETAVIQTLIDDAEWATRKHTERERTLKSTLTLERKRSELALESANTQLEQTMKHLERTTEQLVMWELAMESEQPPFNGDQEKVRQEVEKRLKKVKKMNAIIALSHDLPNGD
;
A
#
# COMPACT_ATOMS: atom_id res chain seq x y z
N MET A 1 5.24 -41.98 -59.71
CA MET A 1 4.88 -40.56 -59.43
C MET A 1 4.49 -40.38 -57.97
N LYS A 2 5.45 -40.38 -57.03
CA LYS A 2 5.19 -40.25 -55.58
C LYS A 2 5.88 -39.04 -54.92
N ALA A 3 6.51 -38.18 -55.72
CA ALA A 3 7.38 -37.10 -55.23
C ALA A 3 6.83 -35.68 -55.48
N MET A 4 5.55 -35.52 -55.84
CA MET A 4 4.99 -34.22 -56.24
C MET A 4 3.87 -33.69 -55.33
N ILE A 5 3.69 -34.30 -54.15
CA ILE A 5 2.65 -33.90 -53.16
C ILE A 5 3.28 -33.29 -51.89
N LYS A 6 4.60 -33.38 -51.70
CA LYS A 6 5.24 -33.08 -50.41
C LYS A 6 5.50 -31.58 -50.14
N ASP A 7 5.49 -30.73 -51.16
CA ASP A 7 5.85 -29.30 -51.04
C ASP A 7 4.65 -28.33 -51.10
N ARG A 8 3.42 -28.82 -51.28
CA ARG A 8 2.24 -27.96 -51.25
C ARG A 8 1.64 -27.93 -49.84
N ASN A 9 1.98 -26.85 -49.14
CA ASN A 9 1.14 -26.18 -48.13
C ASN A 9 1.32 -26.62 -46.67
N GLU A 10 2.53 -26.54 -46.12
CA GLU A 10 2.60 -26.16 -44.70
C GLU A 10 2.16 -24.70 -44.59
N LEU A 11 0.96 -24.48 -44.06
CA LEU A 11 0.47 -23.12 -43.77
C LEU A 11 1.35 -22.52 -42.68
N LYS A 12 2.29 -21.65 -43.06
CA LYS A 12 3.27 -21.01 -42.14
C LYS A 12 2.66 -20.36 -40.88
N TRP A 13 1.36 -20.05 -40.90
CA TRP A 13 0.64 -19.41 -39.81
C TRP A 13 -0.15 -20.39 -38.92
N LEU A 14 -0.25 -21.68 -39.28
CA LEU A 14 -0.99 -22.72 -38.55
C LEU A 14 -0.03 -23.83 -38.10
N SER A 15 0.06 -24.07 -36.79
CA SER A 15 0.92 -25.13 -36.26
C SER A 15 0.34 -26.53 -36.52
N ARG A 16 1.21 -27.45 -36.89
CA ARG A 16 0.89 -28.89 -37.00
C ARG A 16 0.89 -29.57 -35.63
N SER A 17 1.71 -29.10 -34.70
CA SER A 17 1.78 -29.58 -33.32
C SER A 17 0.87 -28.76 -32.43
N GLY A 18 0.01 -29.44 -31.65
CA GLY A 18 -0.95 -28.84 -30.73
C GLY A 18 -2.41 -28.88 -31.22
N ASP A 19 -3.34 -28.40 -30.38
CA ASP A 19 -4.78 -28.38 -30.66
C ASP A 19 -5.23 -27.20 -31.56
N GLU A 20 -4.28 -26.44 -32.13
CA GLU A 20 -4.60 -25.25 -32.95
C GLU A 20 -5.35 -25.60 -34.24
N TRP A 21 -4.94 -26.65 -34.94
CA TRP A 21 -5.62 -27.12 -36.16
C TRP A 21 -7.04 -27.60 -35.85
N ARG A 22 -7.24 -28.23 -34.68
CA ARG A 22 -8.56 -28.68 -34.20
C ARG A 22 -9.47 -27.48 -33.90
N TRP A 23 -8.92 -26.42 -33.30
CA TRP A 23 -9.64 -25.16 -33.11
C TRP A 23 -10.04 -24.53 -34.45
N VAL A 24 -9.14 -24.50 -35.42
CA VAL A 24 -9.43 -23.97 -36.77
C VAL A 24 -10.53 -24.79 -37.46
N GLN A 25 -10.48 -26.12 -37.38
CA GLN A 25 -11.52 -26.99 -37.93
C GLN A 25 -12.90 -26.69 -37.32
N GLN A 26 -12.96 -26.49 -36.00
CA GLN A 26 -14.20 -26.07 -35.32
C GLN A 26 -14.65 -24.66 -35.72
N TYR A 27 -13.72 -23.74 -35.94
CA TYR A 27 -14.05 -22.39 -36.40
C TYR A 27 -14.64 -22.42 -37.82
N ILE A 28 -14.04 -23.19 -38.73
CA ILE A 28 -14.52 -23.39 -40.10
C ILE A 28 -15.94 -23.98 -40.09
N SER A 29 -16.18 -25.04 -39.32
CA SER A 29 -17.50 -25.69 -39.27
C SER A 29 -18.61 -24.77 -38.74
N ARG A 30 -18.28 -23.85 -37.83
CA ARG A 30 -19.23 -22.90 -37.24
C ARG A 30 -19.48 -21.68 -38.13
N HIS A 31 -18.47 -21.17 -38.81
CA HIS A 31 -18.52 -19.85 -39.45
C HIS A 31 -18.44 -19.87 -40.98
N ALA A 32 -18.14 -21.00 -41.63
CA ALA A 32 -18.19 -21.10 -43.08
C ALA A 32 -19.64 -21.08 -43.57
N GLU A 33 -19.94 -20.32 -44.63
CA GLU A 33 -21.27 -20.25 -45.23
C GLU A 33 -21.57 -21.51 -46.07
N ALA A 34 -22.85 -21.90 -46.18
CA ALA A 34 -23.26 -23.12 -46.88
C ALA A 34 -22.76 -23.20 -48.35
N ARG A 35 -22.62 -22.04 -49.01
CA ARG A 35 -22.07 -21.94 -50.38
C ARG A 35 -20.57 -22.23 -50.43
N MET A 36 -19.83 -21.85 -49.40
CA MET A 36 -18.42 -22.19 -49.24
C MET A 36 -18.26 -23.66 -48.80
N ARG A 37 -19.26 -24.18 -48.08
CA ARG A 37 -19.34 -25.59 -47.68
C ARG A 37 -19.67 -26.56 -48.80
N GLY A 38 -20.10 -26.12 -49.99
CA GLY A 38 -20.51 -27.02 -51.07
C GLY A 38 -19.44 -28.05 -51.47
N ASN A 39 -18.15 -27.68 -51.38
CA ASN A 39 -17.03 -28.60 -51.55
C ASN A 39 -16.57 -29.24 -50.22
N THR A 40 -16.63 -28.50 -49.11
CA THR A 40 -16.22 -28.95 -47.77
C THR A 40 -17.19 -29.98 -47.16
N GLU A 41 -18.47 -30.00 -47.52
CA GLU A 41 -19.48 -31.00 -47.10
C GLU A 41 -19.15 -32.39 -47.65
N ARG A 42 -18.51 -32.45 -48.82
CA ARG A 42 -17.99 -33.70 -49.40
C ARG A 42 -16.92 -34.33 -48.50
N PHE A 43 -16.19 -33.49 -47.77
CA PHE A 43 -15.15 -33.89 -46.83
C PHE A 43 -15.65 -34.02 -45.40
N ALA A 44 -16.60 -33.18 -44.94
CA ALA A 44 -17.23 -33.32 -43.62
C ALA A 44 -17.96 -34.66 -43.44
N ARG A 45 -18.44 -35.27 -44.54
CA ARG A 45 -19.01 -36.64 -44.55
C ARG A 45 -17.96 -37.73 -44.39
N ARG A 46 -16.69 -37.46 -44.72
CA ARG A 46 -15.55 -38.34 -44.45
C ARG A 46 -14.88 -37.84 -43.18
N LYS A 47 -15.16 -38.44 -42.02
CA LYS A 47 -14.56 -38.12 -40.71
C LYS A 47 -13.01 -38.27 -40.71
N VAL A 48 -12.30 -37.40 -41.41
CA VAL A 48 -10.83 -37.35 -41.41
C VAL A 48 -10.48 -36.10 -40.62
N GLU A 49 -10.34 -36.28 -39.31
CA GLU A 49 -9.78 -35.25 -38.44
C GLU A 49 -8.26 -35.20 -38.67
N GLY A 50 -7.73 -34.01 -38.97
CA GLY A 50 -6.29 -33.84 -39.12
C GLY A 50 -5.87 -32.51 -39.72
N TYR A 51 -4.62 -32.11 -39.44
CA TYR A 51 -3.99 -30.89 -39.98
C TYR A 51 -4.07 -30.83 -41.51
N ASP A 52 -3.78 -31.94 -42.18
CA ASP A 52 -3.73 -32.00 -43.64
C ASP A 52 -5.11 -31.71 -44.27
N GLN A 53 -6.22 -32.08 -43.61
CA GLN A 53 -7.56 -31.75 -44.07
C GLN A 53 -7.86 -30.25 -43.94
N VAL A 54 -7.46 -29.64 -42.83
CA VAL A 54 -7.64 -28.20 -42.61
C VAL A 54 -6.86 -27.39 -43.65
N VAL A 55 -5.67 -27.84 -44.04
CA VAL A 55 -4.88 -27.22 -45.11
C VAL A 55 -5.61 -27.27 -46.46
N LEU A 56 -6.21 -28.42 -46.79
CA LEU A 56 -6.99 -28.57 -48.03
C LEU A 56 -8.24 -27.69 -48.03
N ASP A 57 -8.99 -27.67 -46.93
CA ASP A 57 -10.19 -26.82 -46.80
C ASP A 57 -9.84 -25.33 -46.98
N ILE A 58 -8.72 -24.89 -46.40
CA ILE A 58 -8.23 -23.51 -46.55
C ILE A 58 -7.81 -23.24 -48.00
N ALA A 59 -7.12 -24.17 -48.66
CA ALA A 59 -6.73 -24.02 -50.06
C ALA A 59 -7.95 -23.94 -51.00
N ASP A 60 -9.04 -24.65 -50.69
CA ASP A 60 -10.30 -24.56 -51.41
C ASP A 60 -11.01 -23.22 -51.18
N PHE A 61 -10.97 -22.68 -49.95
CA PHE A 61 -11.49 -21.34 -49.69
C PHE A 61 -10.70 -20.25 -50.42
N GLU A 62 -9.38 -20.40 -50.56
CA GLU A 62 -8.54 -19.43 -51.29
C GLU A 62 -8.84 -19.33 -52.79
N GLN A 63 -9.53 -20.32 -53.39
CA GLN A 63 -9.95 -20.29 -54.80
C GLN A 63 -11.09 -19.29 -55.07
N THR A 64 -11.78 -18.83 -54.03
CA THR A 64 -12.91 -17.88 -54.17
C THR A 64 -12.60 -16.56 -53.49
N THR A 65 -13.10 -15.45 -54.05
CA THR A 65 -12.90 -14.10 -53.47
C THR A 65 -13.55 -13.94 -52.09
N GLU A 66 -14.69 -14.59 -51.87
CA GLU A 66 -15.37 -14.62 -50.58
C GLU A 66 -14.63 -15.50 -49.56
N GLY A 67 -14.09 -16.65 -50.01
CA GLY A 67 -13.28 -17.53 -49.17
C GLY A 67 -11.94 -16.91 -48.76
N LEU A 68 -11.30 -16.10 -49.60
CA LEU A 68 -10.13 -15.29 -49.22
C LEU A 68 -10.42 -14.32 -48.05
N LYS A 69 -11.58 -13.65 -48.07
CA LYS A 69 -12.02 -12.80 -46.96
C LYS A 69 -12.28 -13.62 -45.70
N PHE A 70 -12.85 -14.81 -45.84
CA PHE A 70 -13.05 -15.75 -44.74
C PHE A 70 -11.72 -16.21 -44.12
N VAL A 71 -10.73 -16.62 -44.95
CA VAL A 71 -9.39 -17.01 -44.49
C VAL A 71 -8.70 -15.86 -43.75
N THR A 72 -8.88 -14.62 -44.20
CA THR A 72 -8.35 -13.44 -43.48
C THR A 72 -8.99 -13.27 -42.09
N ARG A 73 -10.31 -13.43 -41.99
CA ARG A 73 -11.02 -13.41 -40.69
C ARG A 73 -10.57 -14.57 -39.79
N LEU A 74 -10.40 -15.76 -40.35
CA LEU A 74 -9.91 -16.95 -39.67
C LEU A 74 -8.50 -16.73 -39.10
N LYS A 75 -7.57 -16.19 -39.90
CA LYS A 75 -6.21 -15.83 -39.45
C LYS A 75 -6.24 -14.86 -38.27
N ASN A 76 -7.08 -13.83 -38.34
CA ASN A 76 -7.25 -12.86 -37.25
C ASN A 76 -7.86 -13.49 -36.00
N ALA A 77 -8.86 -14.36 -36.15
CA ALA A 77 -9.48 -15.06 -35.04
C ALA A 77 -8.50 -16.03 -34.36
N LEU A 78 -7.68 -16.74 -35.13
CA LEU A 78 -6.62 -17.60 -34.58
C LEU A 78 -5.56 -16.78 -33.84
N ARG A 79 -5.15 -15.62 -34.37
CA ARG A 79 -4.24 -14.70 -33.67
C ARG A 79 -4.83 -14.27 -32.32
N GLN A 80 -6.11 -13.93 -32.28
CA GLN A 80 -6.80 -13.57 -31.03
C GLN A 80 -6.90 -14.76 -30.07
N HIS A 81 -7.18 -15.96 -30.59
CA HIS A 81 -7.22 -17.19 -29.80
C HIS A 81 -5.87 -17.48 -29.14
N ARG A 82 -4.76 -17.40 -29.90
CA ARG A 82 -3.40 -17.52 -29.37
C ARG A 82 -3.12 -16.50 -28.27
N TYR A 83 -3.47 -15.23 -28.51
CA TYR A 83 -3.27 -14.16 -27.53
C TYR A 83 -4.06 -14.39 -26.23
N ARG A 84 -5.27 -14.95 -26.33
CA ARG A 84 -6.14 -15.25 -25.18
C ARG A 84 -5.83 -16.58 -24.49
N SER A 85 -4.98 -17.42 -25.07
CA SER A 85 -4.65 -18.71 -24.50
C SER A 85 -3.88 -18.53 -23.17
N ALA A 86 -4.18 -19.38 -22.19
CA ALA A 86 -3.65 -19.29 -20.82
C ALA A 86 -2.12 -19.43 -20.73
N SER A 87 -1.47 -19.90 -21.81
CA SER A 87 -0.02 -20.11 -21.90
C SER A 87 0.81 -18.81 -21.78
N ASN A 88 0.21 -17.64 -21.97
CA ASN A 88 0.93 -16.36 -21.97
C ASN A 88 0.98 -15.66 -20.59
N GLY A 89 0.64 -16.37 -19.51
CA GLY A 89 0.74 -15.87 -18.13
C GLY A 89 -0.24 -14.74 -17.76
N ARG A 90 -1.08 -14.29 -18.69
CA ARG A 90 -2.06 -13.21 -18.48
C ARG A 90 -3.47 -13.74 -18.69
N LYS A 91 -4.34 -13.58 -17.69
CA LYS A 91 -5.78 -13.86 -17.82
C LYS A 91 -6.50 -12.53 -18.09
N PRO A 92 -7.18 -12.37 -19.23
CA PRO A 92 -7.96 -11.16 -19.49
C PRO A 92 -9.13 -11.09 -18.49
N CYS A 93 -9.28 -9.95 -17.83
CA CYS A 93 -10.43 -9.63 -16.97
C CYS A 93 -11.24 -8.50 -17.62
N THR A 94 -12.56 -8.64 -17.67
CA THR A 94 -13.46 -7.61 -18.20
C THR A 94 -14.31 -7.07 -17.06
N PHE A 95 -14.26 -5.76 -16.85
CA PHE A 95 -15.05 -5.05 -15.87
C PHE A 95 -15.76 -3.88 -16.54
N SER A 96 -16.93 -3.50 -16.02
CA SER A 96 -17.66 -2.32 -16.45
C SER A 96 -17.38 -1.19 -15.49
N LEU A 97 -16.84 -0.07 -16.00
CA LEU A 97 -16.65 1.16 -15.22
C LEU A 97 -17.67 2.22 -15.64
N PRO A 98 -18.07 3.11 -14.71
CA PRO A 98 -18.74 4.35 -15.08
C PRO A 98 -17.90 5.14 -16.10
N ASN A 99 -18.59 5.82 -17.04
CA ASN A 99 -17.94 6.58 -18.09
C ASN A 99 -16.97 7.65 -17.55
N ALA A 100 -17.32 8.29 -16.43
CA ALA A 100 -16.46 9.28 -15.78
C ALA A 100 -15.13 8.69 -15.31
N THR A 101 -15.16 7.49 -14.71
CA THR A 101 -13.99 6.77 -14.22
C THR A 101 -13.09 6.35 -15.38
N ARG A 102 -13.68 5.80 -16.45
CA ARG A 102 -12.94 5.44 -17.67
C ARG A 102 -12.23 6.64 -18.29
N THR A 103 -12.92 7.77 -18.43
CA THR A 103 -12.34 8.99 -19.00
C THR A 103 -11.19 9.52 -18.15
N SER A 104 -11.34 9.49 -16.82
CA SER A 104 -10.30 9.92 -15.88
C SER A 104 -9.06 9.02 -15.96
N LEU A 105 -9.28 7.70 -16.01
CA LEU A 105 -8.22 6.70 -16.12
C LEU A 105 -7.46 6.85 -17.43
N SER A 106 -8.17 7.05 -18.54
CA SER A 106 -7.55 7.28 -19.86
C SER A 106 -6.76 8.59 -19.90
N ARG A 107 -7.26 9.65 -19.25
CA ARG A 107 -6.53 10.93 -19.10
C ARG A 107 -5.24 10.74 -18.31
N GLN A 108 -5.28 10.06 -17.18
CA GLN A 108 -4.10 9.79 -16.35
C GLN A 108 -3.07 8.93 -17.08
N ALA A 109 -3.52 7.88 -17.78
CA ALA A 109 -2.66 7.04 -18.60
C ALA A 109 -1.92 7.85 -19.68
N LYS A 110 -2.63 8.75 -20.37
CA LYS A 110 -2.03 9.65 -21.37
C LYS A 110 -1.04 10.63 -20.77
N GLN A 111 -1.39 11.27 -19.65
CA GLN A 111 -0.51 12.23 -18.97
C GLN A 111 0.81 11.58 -18.55
N ASN A 112 0.73 10.37 -18.00
CA ASN A 112 1.90 9.65 -17.49
C ASN A 112 2.59 8.79 -18.56
N ARG A 113 2.10 8.79 -19.81
CA ARG A 113 2.60 7.97 -20.93
C ARG A 113 2.69 6.47 -20.61
N VAL A 114 1.75 5.97 -19.82
CA VAL A 114 1.67 4.56 -19.42
C VAL A 114 0.36 3.94 -19.89
N THR A 115 0.26 2.62 -19.80
CA THR A 115 -1.00 1.93 -20.10
C THR A 115 -2.01 2.14 -18.97
N GLU A 116 -3.30 2.11 -19.31
CA GLU A 116 -4.39 2.16 -18.35
C GLU A 116 -4.25 1.09 -17.24
N THR A 117 -3.75 -0.10 -17.59
CA THR A 117 -3.49 -1.18 -16.63
C THR A 117 -2.35 -0.84 -15.67
N ALA A 118 -1.30 -0.15 -16.15
CA ALA A 118 -0.20 0.30 -15.30
C ALA A 118 -0.65 1.37 -14.31
N VAL A 119 -1.55 2.29 -14.71
CA VAL A 119 -2.15 3.26 -13.79
C VAL A 119 -2.93 2.57 -12.67
N ILE A 120 -3.71 1.54 -13.01
CA ILE A 120 -4.45 0.75 -12.01
C ILE A 120 -3.47 0.10 -11.03
N GLN A 121 -2.39 -0.51 -11.55
CA GLN A 121 -1.37 -1.14 -10.70
C GLN A 121 -0.75 -0.13 -9.73
N THR A 122 -0.33 1.05 -10.21
CA THR A 122 0.24 2.09 -9.35
C THR A 122 -0.74 2.57 -8.31
N LEU A 123 -2.03 2.74 -8.66
CA LEU A 123 -3.05 3.16 -7.70
C LEU A 123 -3.29 2.11 -6.61
N ILE A 124 -3.22 0.83 -6.95
CA ILE A 124 -3.32 -0.27 -5.98
C ILE A 124 -2.11 -0.25 -5.05
N ASP A 125 -0.90 -0.19 -5.61
CA ASP A 125 0.35 -0.18 -4.84
C ASP A 125 0.43 1.05 -3.91
N ASP A 126 0.01 2.22 -4.40
CA ASP A 126 -0.04 3.46 -3.62
C ASP A 126 -1.07 3.37 -2.49
N ALA A 127 -2.24 2.79 -2.75
CA ALA A 127 -3.27 2.60 -1.73
C ALA A 127 -2.82 1.62 -0.64
N GLU A 128 -2.16 0.53 -1.02
CA GLU A 128 -1.55 -0.40 -0.06
C GLU A 128 -0.47 0.28 0.78
N TRP A 129 0.43 1.03 0.13
CA TRP A 129 1.50 1.73 0.81
C TRP A 129 0.96 2.81 1.76
N ALA A 130 -0.02 3.60 1.32
CA ALA A 130 -0.66 4.61 2.14
C ALA A 130 -1.31 4.00 3.39
N THR A 131 -1.98 2.85 3.23
CA THR A 131 -2.59 2.11 4.35
C THR A 131 -1.54 1.63 5.34
N ARG A 132 -0.47 0.99 4.84
CA ARG A 132 0.64 0.53 5.71
C ARG A 132 1.25 1.70 6.48
N LYS A 133 1.55 2.81 5.80
CA LYS A 133 2.11 4.01 6.42
C LYS A 133 1.17 4.63 7.46
N HIS A 134 -0.13 4.63 7.21
CA HIS A 134 -1.12 5.10 8.18
C HIS A 134 -1.11 4.23 9.44
N THR A 135 -1.13 2.90 9.28
CA THR A 135 -1.10 1.98 10.43
C THR A 135 0.19 2.09 11.23
N GLU A 136 1.33 2.31 10.58
CA GLU A 136 2.60 2.51 11.26
C GLU A 136 2.62 3.82 12.05
N ARG A 137 2.15 4.92 11.44
CA ARG A 137 2.00 6.22 12.12
C ARG A 137 1.07 6.13 13.33
N GLU A 138 -0.04 5.41 13.22
CA GLU A 138 -0.92 5.20 14.38
C GLU A 138 -0.22 4.43 15.50
N ARG A 139 0.58 3.43 15.17
CA ARG A 139 1.35 2.66 16.17
C ARG A 139 2.38 3.54 16.86
N THR A 140 3.13 4.35 16.11
CA THR A 140 4.14 5.25 16.69
C THR A 140 3.50 6.35 17.55
N LEU A 141 2.36 6.90 17.12
CA LEU A 141 1.60 7.86 17.92
C LEU A 141 1.06 7.22 19.21
N LYS A 142 0.56 5.99 19.15
CA LYS A 142 0.11 5.26 20.34
C LYS A 142 1.29 4.99 21.30
N SER A 143 2.45 4.59 20.80
CA SER A 143 3.62 4.32 21.65
C SER A 143 4.21 5.58 22.27
N THR A 144 4.25 6.69 21.52
CA THR A 144 4.72 7.98 22.05
C THR A 144 3.74 8.51 23.10
N LEU A 145 2.44 8.43 22.84
CA LEU A 145 1.43 8.82 23.82
C LEU A 145 1.51 8.02 25.13
N THR A 146 1.74 6.70 25.06
CA THR A 146 1.87 5.89 26.28
C THR A 146 3.17 6.20 27.03
N LEU A 147 4.26 6.50 26.32
CA LEU A 147 5.51 6.93 26.94
C LEU A 147 5.36 8.28 27.65
N GLU A 148 4.73 9.26 26.99
CA GLU A 148 4.49 10.59 27.56
C GLU A 148 3.56 10.52 28.78
N ARG A 149 2.52 9.69 28.73
CA ARG A 149 1.67 9.44 29.92
C ARG A 149 2.48 8.92 31.10
N LYS A 150 3.31 7.90 30.89
CA LYS A 150 4.19 7.36 31.94
C LYS A 150 5.17 8.40 32.48
N ARG A 151 5.75 9.23 31.60
CA ARG A 151 6.63 10.34 32.02
C ARG A 151 5.88 11.35 32.88
N SER A 152 4.67 11.72 32.48
CA SER A 152 3.83 12.65 33.24
C SER A 152 3.40 12.09 34.60
N GLU A 153 3.08 10.80 34.67
CA GLU A 153 2.74 10.09 35.91
C GLU A 153 3.94 10.09 36.86
N LEU A 154 5.14 9.73 36.38
CA LEU A 154 6.36 9.74 37.19
C LEU A 154 6.73 11.16 37.67
N ALA A 155 6.56 12.18 36.82
CA ALA A 155 6.80 13.57 37.20
C ALA A 155 5.83 14.01 38.30
N LEU A 156 4.55 13.65 38.18
CA LEU A 156 3.52 13.96 39.17
C LEU A 156 3.78 13.25 40.50
N GLU A 157 4.16 11.97 40.48
CA GLU A 157 4.56 11.23 41.67
C GLU A 157 5.76 11.88 42.36
N SER A 158 6.80 12.24 41.60
CA SER A 158 7.98 12.91 42.15
C SER A 158 7.63 14.27 42.78
N ALA A 159 6.78 15.07 42.14
CA ALA A 159 6.34 16.36 42.66
C ALA A 159 5.52 16.20 43.96
N ASN A 160 4.64 15.20 44.01
CA ASN A 160 3.87 14.89 45.22
C ASN A 160 4.76 14.46 46.39
N THR A 161 5.78 13.63 46.14
CA THR A 161 6.73 13.24 47.21
C THR A 161 7.52 14.44 47.74
N GLN A 162 7.96 15.35 46.86
CA GLN A 162 8.63 16.58 47.27
C GLN A 162 7.69 17.48 48.07
N LEU A 163 6.44 17.65 47.62
CA LEU A 163 5.42 18.40 48.34
C LEU A 163 5.23 17.85 49.76
N GLU A 164 5.04 16.54 49.90
CA GLU A 164 4.83 15.89 51.20
C GLU A 164 6.04 16.09 52.14
N GLN A 165 7.27 15.96 51.61
CA GLN A 165 8.47 16.22 52.39
C GLN A 165 8.58 17.69 52.85
N THR A 166 8.26 18.63 51.95
CA THR A 166 8.28 20.06 52.31
C THR A 166 7.20 20.41 53.34
N MET A 167 6.01 19.81 53.25
CA MET A 167 4.95 19.96 54.24
C MET A 167 5.40 19.46 55.61
N LYS A 168 5.97 18.24 55.70
CA LYS A 168 6.51 17.70 56.96
C LYS A 168 7.62 18.57 57.56
N HIS A 169 8.47 19.17 56.71
CA HIS A 169 9.49 20.08 57.20
C HIS A 169 8.89 21.37 57.74
N LEU A 170 7.93 21.95 57.02
CA LEU A 170 7.20 23.14 57.45
C LEU A 170 6.48 22.89 58.78
N GLU A 171 5.72 21.81 58.89
CA GLU A 171 5.04 21.39 60.12
C GLU A 171 6.01 21.36 61.32
N ARG A 172 7.15 20.65 61.19
CA ARG A 172 8.16 20.59 62.26
C ARG A 172 8.72 21.96 62.62
N THR A 173 9.00 22.81 61.63
CA THR A 173 9.53 24.16 61.90
C THR A 173 8.47 25.05 62.56
N THR A 174 7.20 24.91 62.19
CA THR A 174 6.09 25.63 62.82
C THR A 174 5.84 25.14 64.24
N GLU A 175 5.88 23.84 64.49
CA GLU A 175 5.77 23.26 65.84
C GLU A 175 6.88 23.80 66.74
N GLN A 176 8.12 23.82 66.26
CA GLN A 176 9.25 24.39 66.99
C GLN A 176 9.01 25.87 67.31
N LEU A 177 8.60 26.66 66.32
CA LEU A 177 8.33 28.08 66.49
C LEU A 177 7.23 28.32 67.54
N VAL A 178 6.12 27.59 67.45
CA VAL A 178 5.01 27.68 68.42
C VAL A 178 5.44 27.25 69.82
N MET A 179 6.22 26.18 69.97
CA MET A 179 6.79 25.78 71.27
C MET A 179 7.64 26.90 71.88
N TRP A 180 8.43 27.60 71.06
CA TRP A 180 9.22 28.74 71.51
C TRP A 180 8.37 29.93 71.93
N GLU A 181 7.38 30.32 71.13
CA GLU A 181 6.46 31.42 71.44
C GLU A 181 5.72 31.17 72.76
N LEU A 182 5.22 29.94 72.97
CA LEU A 182 4.54 29.54 74.19
C LEU A 182 5.46 29.51 75.42
N ALA A 183 6.73 29.11 75.26
CA ALA A 183 7.68 29.03 76.37
C ALA A 183 8.20 30.40 76.83
N MET A 184 8.25 31.39 75.94
CA MET A 184 8.91 32.68 76.17
C MET A 184 7.94 33.86 76.30
N GLU A 185 6.64 33.64 76.04
CA GLU A 185 5.59 34.69 75.97
C GLU A 185 6.00 35.90 75.11
N SER A 186 6.83 35.67 74.11
CA SER A 186 7.42 36.70 73.25
C SER A 186 7.35 36.28 71.78
N GLU A 187 6.93 37.19 70.89
CA GLU A 187 6.85 36.95 69.44
C GLU A 187 8.21 36.66 68.77
N GLN A 188 9.34 36.95 69.42
CA GLN A 188 10.66 36.74 68.84
C GLN A 188 11.59 36.02 69.81
N PRO A 189 12.22 34.90 69.39
CA PRO A 189 13.23 34.23 70.21
C PRO A 189 14.38 35.20 70.54
N PRO A 190 14.87 35.26 71.79
CA PRO A 190 16.01 36.10 72.13
C PRO A 190 17.24 35.57 71.42
N PHE A 191 17.73 36.38 70.49
CA PHE A 191 18.91 36.08 69.70
C PHE A 191 20.05 36.98 70.17
N ASN A 192 20.99 36.41 70.92
CA ASN A 192 22.18 37.10 71.42
C ASN A 192 23.30 37.25 70.36
N GLY A 193 23.00 37.00 69.09
CA GLY A 193 23.94 37.11 67.99
C GLY A 193 23.70 38.37 67.13
N ASP A 194 24.57 38.54 66.14
CA ASP A 194 24.49 39.65 65.19
C ASP A 194 23.37 39.39 64.15
N GLN A 195 22.26 40.11 64.27
CA GLN A 195 21.10 39.99 63.37
C GLN A 195 21.46 40.24 61.90
N GLU A 196 22.47 41.08 61.63
CA GLU A 196 22.88 41.43 60.27
C GLU A 196 23.58 40.24 59.59
N LYS A 197 24.36 39.46 60.35
CA LYS A 197 24.98 38.22 59.85
C LYS A 197 23.95 37.13 59.59
N VAL A 198 22.90 37.04 60.40
CA VAL A 198 21.79 36.10 60.14
C VAL A 198 21.05 36.48 58.86
N ARG A 199 20.74 37.76 58.67
CA ARG A 199 20.09 38.24 57.44
C ARG A 199 20.94 37.93 56.20
N GLN A 200 22.25 38.16 56.26
CA GLN A 200 23.16 37.84 55.15
C GLN A 200 23.21 36.33 54.85
N GLU A 201 23.25 35.48 55.88
CA GLU A 201 23.28 34.02 55.69
C GLU A 201 21.93 33.48 55.20
N VAL A 202 20.80 34.02 55.69
CA VAL A 202 19.45 33.72 55.17
C VAL A 202 19.35 34.14 53.71
N GLU A 203 19.77 35.35 53.35
CA GLU A 203 19.72 35.84 51.98
C GLU A 203 20.60 34.98 51.04
N LYS A 204 21.79 34.56 51.51
CA LYS A 204 22.68 33.65 50.77
C LYS A 204 22.01 32.29 50.52
N ARG A 205 21.38 31.70 51.55
CA ARG A 205 20.65 30.43 51.43
C ARG A 205 19.43 30.57 50.53
N LEU A 206 18.67 31.66 50.67
CA LEU A 206 17.50 31.95 49.84
C LEU A 206 17.89 32.16 48.36
N LYS A 207 18.99 32.85 48.08
CA LYS A 207 19.55 32.99 46.73
C LYS A 207 19.93 31.63 46.14
N LYS A 208 20.51 30.73 46.94
CA LYS A 208 20.85 29.36 46.50
C LYS A 208 19.59 28.55 46.15
N VAL A 209 18.56 28.61 47.00
CA VAL A 209 17.26 27.95 46.75
C VAL A 209 16.58 28.54 45.51
N LYS A 210 16.52 29.86 45.36
CA LYS A 210 15.95 30.54 44.18
C LYS A 210 16.66 30.16 42.89
N LYS A 211 18.00 30.08 42.89
CA LYS A 211 18.77 29.62 41.73
C LYS A 211 18.47 28.17 41.38
N MET A 212 18.36 27.30 42.37
CA MET A 212 18.05 25.88 42.15
C MET A 212 16.63 25.70 41.60
N ASN A 213 15.66 26.43 42.13
CA ASN A 213 14.28 26.45 41.60
C ASN A 213 14.23 27.00 40.16
N ALA A 214 15.02 28.02 39.84
CA ALA A 214 15.11 28.54 38.47
C ALA A 214 15.72 27.52 37.49
N ILE A 215 16.72 26.75 37.93
CA ILE A 215 17.31 25.67 37.13
C ILE A 215 16.29 24.54 36.90
N ILE A 216 15.55 24.15 37.94
CA ILE A 216 14.50 23.12 37.84
C ILE A 216 13.37 23.59 36.91
N ALA A 217 12.91 24.83 37.04
CA ALA A 217 11.91 25.41 36.13
C ALA A 217 12.40 25.42 34.67
N LEU A 218 13.64 25.85 34.40
CA LEU A 218 14.22 25.79 33.06
C LEU A 218 14.32 24.36 32.51
N SER A 219 14.61 23.37 33.35
CA SER A 219 14.68 21.97 32.93
C SER A 219 13.32 21.35 32.64
N HIS A 220 12.24 21.92 33.18
CA HIS A 220 10.87 21.46 32.99
C HIS A 220 10.17 22.16 31.81
N ASP A 221 10.63 23.35 31.41
CA ASP A 221 10.17 24.13 30.25
C ASP A 221 10.89 23.77 28.94
N LEU A 222 11.98 23.00 28.99
CA LEU A 222 12.61 22.47 27.79
C LEU A 222 11.80 21.25 27.31
N PRO A 223 11.18 21.27 26.11
CA PRO A 223 10.74 20.04 25.48
C PRO A 223 12.00 19.18 25.32
N ASN A 224 11.98 17.96 25.87
CA ASN A 224 13.06 17.00 25.64
C ASN A 224 13.23 16.85 24.13
N GLY A 225 14.26 17.49 23.60
CA GLY A 225 14.62 17.47 22.19
C GLY A 225 15.03 16.07 21.77
N ASP A 226 14.45 15.63 20.66
CA ASP A 226 14.80 14.56 19.71
C ASP A 226 15.71 13.42 20.20
#